data_AF-A0A975J298-F1
#
_entry.id   AF-A0A975J298-F1
#
_cell.length_a   1.000
_cell.length_b   1.000
_cell.length_c   1.000
_cell.angle_alpha   90.00
_cell.angle_beta   90.00
_cell.angle_gamma   90.00
#
_symmetry.space_group_name_H-M   'P 1'
#
loop_
_entity.id
_entity.type
_entity.pdbx_description
1 polymer ?
#
loop_
_entity_poly.entity_id
_entity_poly.type
_entity_poly.pdbx_seq_one_letter_code
_entity_poly.pdbx_strand_id
1 'polypeptide(L)' 'MKELEDKLTGLGLSQEQAQQAIQAVVDFIKAKIPGEYQGMLDQVMAGQMPDLSALGGIVGGLKGLFGDK' A
#
# COMPACT_ATOMS: atom_id res chain seq x y z
N MET A 1 6.03 1.22 8.94
CA MET A 1 6.92 2.26 8.36
C MET A 1 8.38 1.84 8.42
N LYS A 2 8.97 1.66 9.61
CA LYS A 2 10.40 1.28 9.77
C LYS A 2 10.80 0.01 9.03
N GLU A 3 10.01 -1.06 9.14
CA GLU A 3 10.25 -2.30 8.38
C GLU A 3 10.19 -2.11 6.85
N LEU A 4 9.37 -1.18 6.36
CA LEU A 4 9.26 -0.86 4.93
C LEU A 4 10.48 -0.06 4.46
N GLU A 5 10.92 0.91 5.26
CA GLU A 5 12.13 1.69 5.01
C GLU A 5 13.37 0.77 4.99
N ASP A 6 13.46 -0.17 5.94
CA ASP A 6 14.56 -1.14 6.01
C ASP A 6 14.57 -2.08 4.78
N LYS A 7 13.40 -2.47 4.27
CA LYS A 7 13.29 -3.26 3.03
C LYS A 7 13.68 -2.44 1.79
N LEU A 8 13.24 -1.20 1.68
CA LEU A 8 13.56 -0.33 0.53
C LEU A 8 15.04 0.07 0.52
N THR A 9 15.62 0.35 1.68
CA THR A 9 17.07 0.58 1.81
C THR A 9 17.86 -0.68 1.51
N GLY A 10 17.38 -1.85 1.92
CA GLY A 10 17.92 -3.16 1.51
C GLY A 10 17.86 -3.44 0.00
N LEU A 11 17.01 -2.72 -0.74
CA LEU A 11 16.93 -2.75 -2.21
C LEU A 11 17.82 -1.69 -2.88
N GLY A 12 18.63 -0.96 -2.10
CA GLY A 12 19.59 0.02 -2.60
C GLY A 12 19.07 1.45 -2.70
N LEU A 13 17.87 1.75 -2.17
CA LEU A 13 17.40 3.13 -2.06
C LEU A 13 18.06 3.83 -0.87
N SER A 14 18.33 5.13 -0.99
CA SER A 14 18.68 5.94 0.18
C SER A 14 17.48 6.06 1.13
N GLN A 15 17.72 6.36 2.40
CA GLN A 15 16.65 6.52 3.39
C GLN A 15 15.64 7.62 2.98
N GLU A 16 16.14 8.69 2.38
CA GLU A 16 15.34 9.79 1.84
C GLU A 16 14.46 9.34 0.65
N GLN A 17 15.02 8.53 -0.25
CA GLN A 17 14.29 7.98 -1.40
C GLN A 17 13.24 6.95 -0.95
N ALA A 18 13.55 6.14 0.06
CA ALA A 18 12.61 5.19 0.66
C ALA A 18 11.40 5.92 1.25
N GLN A 19 11.64 7.01 1.99
CA GLN A 19 10.58 7.85 2.54
C GLN A 19 9.72 8.50 1.46
N GLN A 20 10.34 9.06 0.42
CA GLN A 20 9.60 9.62 -0.72
C GLN A 20 8.76 8.56 -1.44
N ALA A 21 9.29 7.36 -1.64
CA ALA A 21 8.56 6.27 -2.28
C ALA A 21 7.34 5.84 -1.46
N ILE A 22 7.51 5.68 -0.14
CA ILE A 22 6.40 5.34 0.78
C ILE A 22 5.34 6.44 0.72
N GLN A 23 5.74 7.71 0.78
CA GLN A 23 4.83 8.83 0.77
C GLN A 23 4.03 8.91 -0.55
N ALA A 24 4.70 8.75 -1.70
CA ALA A 24 4.06 8.77 -3.00
C ALA A 24 3.01 7.65 -3.15
N VAL A 25 3.31 6.44 -2.66
CA VAL A 25 2.37 5.32 -2.66
C VAL A 25 1.19 5.60 -1.72
N VAL A 26 1.44 6.13 -0.53
CA VAL A 26 0.40 6.51 0.43
C VAL A 26 -0.55 7.54 -0.18
N ASP A 27 -0.01 8.59 -0.80
CA ASP A 27 -0.81 9.66 -1.40
C ASP A 27 -1.60 9.17 -2.60
N PHE A 28 -1.01 8.30 -3.44
CA PHE A 28 -1.72 7.65 -4.52
C PHE A 28 -2.90 6.82 -4.01
N ILE A 29 -2.69 6.03 -2.96
CA ILE A 29 -3.75 5.19 -2.39
C ILE A 29 -4.84 6.08 -1.79
N LYS A 30 -4.50 7.12 -1.02
CA LYS A 30 -5.47 8.09 -0.49
C LYS A 30 -6.30 8.77 -1.58
N ALA A 31 -5.68 9.07 -2.72
CA ALA A 31 -6.37 9.71 -3.86
C ALA A 31 -7.31 8.75 -4.62
N LYS A 32 -7.06 7.43 -4.56
CA LYS A 32 -7.81 6.42 -5.32
C LYS A 32 -8.83 5.64 -4.48
N ILE A 33 -8.70 5.67 -3.16
CA ILE A 33 -9.58 4.95 -2.26
C ILE A 33 -10.72 5.87 -1.79
N PRO A 34 -11.99 5.47 -2.01
CA PRO A 34 -13.16 6.15 -1.46
C PRO A 34 -13.07 6.24 0.07
N GLY A 35 -13.62 7.32 0.66
CA GLY A 35 -13.56 7.58 2.10
C GLY A 35 -13.98 6.41 3.00
N GLU A 36 -14.84 5.52 2.48
CA GLU A 36 -15.31 4.30 3.11
C GLU A 36 -14.20 3.33 3.56
N TYR A 37 -13.01 3.39 2.94
CA TYR A 37 -11.89 2.52 3.28
C TYR A 37 -10.69 3.27 3.90
N GLN A 38 -10.87 4.53 4.31
CA GLN A 38 -9.82 5.29 5.01
C GLN A 38 -9.40 4.62 6.33
N GLY A 39 -10.34 4.09 7.10
CA GLY A 39 -10.03 3.41 8.37
C GLY A 39 -9.15 2.16 8.19
N MET A 40 -9.19 1.55 7.01
CA MET A 40 -8.33 0.42 6.66
C MET A 40 -6.92 0.86 6.25
N LEU A 41 -6.81 2.02 5.60
CA LEU A 41 -5.51 2.64 5.31
C LEU A 41 -4.78 3.05 6.58
N ASP A 42 -5.51 3.57 7.57
CA ASP A 42 -4.95 3.91 8.86
C ASP A 42 -4.40 2.67 9.57
N GLN A 43 -5.05 1.51 9.44
CA GLN A 43 -4.54 0.23 9.97
C GLN A 43 -3.24 -0.21 9.27
N VAL A 44 -3.20 -0.15 7.92
CA VAL A 44 -1.98 -0.43 7.13
C VAL A 44 -0.84 0.49 7.54
N MET A 45 -1.11 1.80 7.65
CA MET A 45 -0.10 2.79 8.03
C MET A 45 0.37 2.62 9.48
N ALA A 46 -0.52 2.19 10.37
CA ALA A 46 -0.17 1.78 11.73
C ALA A 46 0.68 0.51 11.79
N GLY A 47 1.00 -0.11 10.65
CA GLY A 47 1.80 -1.34 10.58
C GLY A 47 1.01 -2.59 10.94
N GLN A 48 -0.30 -2.48 11.10
CA GLN A 48 -1.17 -3.65 11.12
C GLN A 48 -1.38 -4.05 9.67
N MET A 49 -0.90 -5.22 9.27
CA MET A 49 -1.35 -5.79 7.99
C MET A 49 -2.86 -6.01 8.14
N PRO A 50 -3.72 -5.25 7.47
CA PRO A 50 -5.13 -5.58 7.47
C PRO A 50 -5.25 -6.98 6.88
N ASP A 51 -6.22 -7.74 7.35
CA ASP A 51 -6.51 -9.03 6.75
C ASP A 51 -6.86 -8.78 5.27
N LEU A 52 -5.91 -9.07 4.37
CA LEU A 52 -6.05 -8.83 2.94
C LEU A 52 -7.18 -9.68 2.34
N SER A 53 -7.70 -10.64 3.11
CA SER A 53 -8.95 -11.36 2.81
C SER A 53 -10.14 -10.40 2.67
N ALA A 54 -10.18 -9.30 3.43
CA ALA A 54 -11.18 -8.24 3.27
C ALA A 54 -10.98 -7.44 1.96
N LEU A 55 -9.76 -7.46 1.38
CA LEU A 55 -9.47 -6.86 0.07
C LEU A 55 -9.67 -7.85 -1.07
N GLY A 56 -10.12 -9.08 -0.80
CA GLY A 56 -10.38 -10.10 -1.80
C GLY A 56 -11.28 -9.61 -2.94
N GLY A 57 -12.19 -8.66 -2.66
CA GLY A 57 -12.98 -7.99 -3.69
C GLY A 57 -12.19 -7.03 -4.59
N ILE A 58 -11.26 -6.25 -4.02
CA ILE A 58 -10.40 -5.30 -4.77
C ILE A 58 -9.30 -6.06 -5.52
N VAL A 59 -8.62 -6.99 -4.87
CA VAL A 59 -7.59 -7.84 -5.49
C VAL A 59 -8.22 -8.76 -6.55
N GLY A 60 -9.43 -9.27 -6.30
CA GLY A 60 -10.21 -10.01 -7.28
C GLY A 60 -10.61 -9.16 -8.50
N GLY A 61 -11.05 -7.92 -8.29
CA GLY A 61 -11.36 -6.98 -9.37
C GLY A 61 -10.15 -6.53 -10.17
N LEU A 62 -9.01 -6.32 -9.51
CA LEU A 62 -7.73 -6.01 -10.16
C LEU A 62 -7.19 -7.23 -10.91
N LYS A 63 -7.27 -8.44 -10.35
CA LYS A 63 -6.92 -9.67 -11.06
C LYS A 63 -7.81 -9.92 -12.27
N GLY A 64 -9.10 -9.55 -12.21
CA GLY A 64 -9.98 -9.57 -13.38
C GLY A 64 -9.55 -8.58 -14.46
N LEU A 65 -9.19 -7.35 -14.09
CA LEU A 65 -8.75 -6.32 -15.05
C LEU A 65 -7.34 -6.51 -15.61
N PHE A 66 -6.43 -7.12 -14.84
CA PHE A 66 -5.04 -7.38 -15.25
C PHE A 66 -4.77 -8.81 -15.70
N GLY A 67 -5.75 -9.72 -15.52
CA GLY A 67 -5.66 -11.13 -15.86
C GLY A 67 -6.51 -11.57 -17.04
N ASP A 68 -7.38 -10.71 -17.58
CA ASP A 68 -8.05 -10.95 -18.87
C ASP A 68 -7.15 -10.45 -20.02
N LYS A 69 -6.25 -11.33 -20.45
CA LYS A 69 -5.75 -11.43 -21.83
C LYS A 69 -5.46 -12.89 -22.16
#